data_AF-A0A957PUK3-F1
#
_entry.id   AF-A0A957PUK3-F1
#
_cell.length_a   1.000
_cell.length_b   1.000
_cell.length_c   1.000
_cell.angle_alpha   90.00
_cell.angle_beta   90.00
_cell.angle_gamma   90.00
#
_symmetry.space_group_name_H-M   'P 1'
#
loop_
_entity.id
_entity.type
_entity.pdbx_description
1 polymer ?
#
loop_
_entity_poly.entity_id
_entity_poly.type
_entity_poly.pdbx_seq_one_letter_code
_entity_poly.pdbx_strand_id
1 'polypeptide(L)'
;MAENQFDKQYEQDAFEERVIEIARVAKVVKGGRRFRFRVTVVVGDKKGNIGMGVGKANAVPDAMRKASERARKNLRTVNISGTTIPHESLGKVAGARVFLKPASAGTGVIAAGGVRAVLELAGVRDILTKSMGSANVLNVVMATFDALDGLRSPAIEAARRGKHAEELLPFWERRKQHA
;
A
#
# COMPACT_ATOMS: atom_id res chain seq x y z
N MET A 1 33.12 -6.43 -9.30
CA MET A 1 32.28 -5.27 -9.70
C MET A 1 31.05 -5.67 -10.53
N ALA A 2 31.09 -6.78 -11.28
CA ALA A 2 29.94 -7.28 -12.04
C ALA A 2 28.83 -7.91 -11.19
N GLU A 3 29.16 -8.63 -10.11
CA GLU A 3 28.16 -9.31 -9.24
C GLU A 3 27.14 -8.33 -8.62
N ASN A 4 27.58 -7.15 -8.16
CA ASN A 4 26.69 -6.12 -7.62
C ASN A 4 25.72 -5.50 -8.64
N GLN A 5 25.96 -5.64 -9.95
CA GLN A 5 25.03 -5.14 -10.97
C GLN A 5 23.93 -6.16 -11.29
N PHE A 6 24.25 -7.45 -11.24
CA PHE A 6 23.27 -8.52 -11.45
C PHE A 6 22.24 -8.57 -10.31
N ASP A 7 22.67 -8.52 -9.04
CA ASP A 7 21.75 -8.54 -7.89
C ASP A 7 20.78 -7.35 -7.89
N LYS A 8 21.26 -6.17 -8.29
CA LYS A 8 20.42 -4.98 -8.44
C LYS A 8 19.38 -5.09 -9.53
N GLN A 9 19.61 -5.87 -10.59
CA GLN A 9 18.60 -6.11 -11.63
C GLN A 9 17.52 -7.09 -11.16
N TYR A 10 17.90 -8.17 -10.48
CA TYR A 10 16.94 -9.13 -9.91
C TYR A 10 16.04 -8.52 -8.83
N GLU A 11 16.58 -7.62 -7.98
CA GLU A 11 15.76 -6.86 -7.04
C GLU A 11 14.76 -5.93 -7.75
N GLN A 12 15.11 -5.37 -8.92
CA GLN A 12 14.19 -4.53 -9.68
C GLN A 12 13.06 -5.31 -10.34
N ASP A 13 13.34 -6.53 -10.79
CA ASP A 13 12.35 -7.40 -11.44
C ASP A 13 11.34 -8.01 -10.45
N ALA A 14 11.65 -8.03 -9.15
CA ALA A 14 10.78 -8.58 -8.12
C ALA A 14 9.61 -7.67 -7.72
N PHE A 15 9.73 -6.35 -7.94
CA PHE A 15 8.73 -5.37 -7.52
C PHE A 15 7.90 -4.86 -8.70
N GLU A 16 6.58 -4.99 -8.60
CA GLU A 16 5.65 -4.37 -9.54
C GLU A 16 5.41 -2.91 -9.13
N GLU A 17 5.42 -2.00 -10.10
CA GLU A 17 5.15 -0.58 -9.90
C GLU A 17 3.83 -0.18 -10.55
N ARG A 18 3.02 0.63 -9.86
CA ARG A 18 1.79 1.20 -10.39
C ARG A 18 1.73 2.70 -10.19
N VAL A 19 1.44 3.40 -11.28
CA VAL A 19 1.22 4.86 -11.26
C VAL A 19 -0.21 5.13 -10.85
N ILE A 20 -0.40 5.89 -9.78
CA ILE A 20 -1.73 6.24 -9.26
C ILE A 20 -2.22 7.55 -9.86
N GLU A 21 -1.34 8.56 -9.88
CA GLU A 21 -1.72 9.91 -10.26
C GLU A 21 -0.53 10.61 -10.93
N ILE A 22 -0.81 11.27 -12.07
CA ILE A 22 0.09 12.23 -12.72
C ILE A 22 -0.61 13.59 -12.71
N ALA A 23 -0.05 14.55 -11.99
CA ALA A 23 -0.61 15.89 -11.85
C ALA A 23 0.37 16.95 -12.38
N ARG A 24 -0.11 17.87 -13.22
CA ARG A 24 0.65 19.05 -13.63
C ARG A 24 0.46 20.15 -12.60
N VAL A 25 1.55 20.57 -11.96
CA VAL A 25 1.58 21.64 -10.95
C VAL A 25 2.32 22.85 -11.48
N ALA A 26 1.94 24.05 -11.05
CA ALA A 26 2.50 25.31 -11.56
C ALA A 26 2.98 26.22 -10.42
N LYS A 27 4.12 26.89 -10.63
CA LYS A 27 4.54 28.06 -9.84
C LYS A 27 4.36 29.32 -10.70
N VAL A 28 3.59 30.28 -10.22
CA VAL A 28 3.41 31.59 -10.87
C VAL A 28 4.66 32.45 -10.62
N VAL A 29 5.13 33.15 -11.64
CA VAL A 29 6.26 34.09 -11.62
C VAL A 29 5.90 35.34 -12.43
N LYS A 30 6.69 36.42 -12.31
CA LYS A 30 6.41 37.71 -12.97
C LYS A 30 6.16 37.64 -14.49
N GLY A 31 6.75 36.64 -15.17
CA GLY A 31 6.61 36.45 -16.62
C GLY A 31 5.76 35.25 -17.06
N GLY A 32 5.01 34.60 -16.15
CA GLY A 32 4.14 33.49 -16.51
C GLY A 32 4.08 32.37 -15.47
N ARG A 33 3.94 31.12 -15.93
CA ARG A 33 3.81 29.94 -15.07
C ARG A 33 4.90 28.92 -15.39
N ARG A 34 5.69 28.53 -14.39
CA ARG A 34 6.61 27.40 -14.49
C ARG A 34 5.88 26.12 -14.14
N PHE A 35 5.69 25.25 -15.13
CA PHE A 35 5.04 23.95 -14.95
C PHE A 35 6.04 22.87 -14.53
N ARG A 36 5.55 21.93 -13.72
CA ARG A 36 6.23 20.69 -13.32
C ARG A 36 5.20 19.58 -13.25
N PHE A 37 5.65 18.33 -13.32
CA PHE A 37 4.80 17.17 -13.11
C PHE A 37 5.09 16.57 -11.74
N ARG A 38 4.03 16.27 -10.99
CA ARG A 38 4.04 15.45 -9.78
C ARG A 38 3.49 14.07 -10.14
N VAL A 39 4.19 13.02 -9.76
CA VAL A 39 3.76 11.64 -9.98
C VAL A 39 3.71 10.93 -8.63
N THR A 40 2.64 10.20 -8.37
CA THR A 40 2.50 9.31 -7.21
C THR A 40 2.55 7.87 -7.71
N VAL A 41 3.51 7.10 -7.21
CA VAL A 41 3.73 5.69 -7.56
C VAL A 41 3.62 4.84 -6.30
N VAL A 42 3.06 3.65 -6.44
CA VAL A 42 3.09 2.58 -5.44
C VAL A 42 3.90 1.43 -6.02
N VAL A 43 4.70 0.79 -5.18
CA VAL A 43 5.56 -0.34 -5.52
C VAL A 43 5.26 -1.47 -4.55
N GLY A 44 5.24 -2.71 -5.00
CA GLY A 44 5.11 -3.87 -4.12
C GLY A 44 5.41 -5.20 -4.78
N ASP A 45 5.65 -6.23 -3.96
CA ASP A 45 6.07 -7.57 -4.40
C ASP A 45 4.93 -8.61 -4.37
N LYS A 46 3.70 -8.19 -4.06
CA LYS A 46 2.52 -9.06 -3.83
C LYS A 46 2.71 -10.10 -2.73
N LYS A 47 3.73 -9.94 -1.88
CA LYS A 47 4.06 -10.83 -0.76
C LYS A 47 4.00 -10.09 0.58
N GLY A 48 3.34 -8.93 0.61
CA GLY A 48 3.19 -8.10 1.80
C GLY A 48 4.20 -6.97 1.92
N ASN A 49 5.14 -6.78 0.99
CA ASN A 49 6.01 -5.61 0.99
C ASN A 49 5.47 -4.56 0.02
N ILE A 50 5.17 -3.37 0.53
CA ILE A 50 4.66 -2.24 -0.26
C ILE A 50 5.34 -0.93 0.12
N GLY A 51 5.45 -0.03 -0.84
CA GLY A 51 5.97 1.31 -0.64
C GLY A 51 5.28 2.30 -1.54
N MET A 52 5.22 3.57 -1.12
CA MET A 52 4.75 4.65 -1.96
C MET A 52 5.78 5.76 -2.08
N GLY A 53 5.78 6.42 -3.23
CA GLY A 53 6.69 7.50 -3.54
C GLY A 53 6.00 8.59 -4.31
N VAL A 54 6.34 9.84 -3.98
CA VAL A 54 5.94 11.01 -4.74
C VAL A 54 7.17 11.63 -5.37
N GLY A 55 7.17 11.75 -6.69
CA GLY A 55 8.23 12.38 -7.46
C GLY A 55 7.76 13.69 -8.10
N LYS A 56 8.69 14.61 -8.33
CA LYS A 56 8.41 15.87 -9.02
C LYS A 56 9.57 16.27 -9.91
N ALA A 57 9.29 16.57 -11.18
CA ALA A 57 10.30 17.00 -12.16
C ALA A 57 9.67 17.87 -13.27
N ASN A 58 10.48 18.31 -14.22
CA ASN A 58 10.02 19.08 -15.38
C ASN A 58 9.36 18.19 -16.45
N ALA A 59 9.84 16.95 -16.60
CA ALA A 59 9.30 15.93 -17.48
C ALA A 59 8.68 14.78 -16.66
N VAL A 60 7.69 14.09 -17.24
CA VAL A 60 6.99 12.97 -16.59
C VAL A 60 7.92 11.78 -16.31
N PRO A 61 8.78 11.32 -17.24
CA PRO A 61 9.66 10.18 -16.99
C PRO A 61 10.62 10.41 -15.81
N ASP A 62 11.16 11.62 -15.69
CA ASP A 62 12.04 11.98 -14.58
C ASP A 62 11.30 12.06 -13.24
N ALA A 63 10.05 12.53 -13.26
CA ALA A 63 9.21 12.54 -12.06
C ALA A 63 8.87 11.12 -11.62
N MET A 64 8.59 10.24 -12.57
CA MET A 64 8.30 8.82 -12.33
C MET A 64 9.52 8.10 -11.74
N ARG A 65 10.71 8.25 -12.34
CA ARG A 65 11.97 7.67 -11.81
C ARG A 65 12.21 8.08 -10.35
N LYS A 66 12.07 9.37 -10.04
CA LYS A 66 12.18 9.89 -8.67
C LYS A 66 11.12 9.35 -7.71
N ALA A 67 9.91 9.10 -8.22
CA ALA A 67 8.84 8.51 -7.43
C ALA A 67 9.14 7.05 -7.10
N SER A 68 9.53 6.25 -8.10
CA SER A 68 9.88 4.83 -7.93
C SER A 68 11.06 4.64 -6.97
N GLU A 69 12.13 5.44 -7.10
CA GLU A 69 13.26 5.40 -6.16
C GLU A 69 12.84 5.71 -4.72
N ARG A 70 11.92 6.67 -4.52
CA ARG A 70 11.39 6.99 -3.19
C ARG A 70 10.50 5.89 -2.64
N ALA A 71 9.69 5.27 -3.49
CA ALA A 71 8.81 4.18 -3.09
C ALA A 71 9.62 2.97 -2.60
N ARG A 72 10.68 2.59 -3.33
CA ARG A 72 11.58 1.50 -2.95
C ARG A 72 12.33 1.75 -1.64
N LYS A 73 12.69 3.01 -1.35
CA LYS A 73 13.30 3.39 -0.06
C LYS A 73 12.32 3.33 1.11
N ASN A 74 11.02 3.46 0.85
CA ASN A 74 9.95 3.51 1.84
C ASN A 74 9.12 2.21 1.83
N LEU A 75 9.75 1.06 1.62
CA LEU A 75 9.08 -0.23 1.72
C LEU A 75 8.69 -0.51 3.18
N ARG A 76 7.48 -1.04 3.34
CA ARG A 76 6.85 -1.43 4.60
C ARG A 76 6.28 -2.82 4.44
N THR A 77 6.36 -3.61 5.51
CA THR A 77 5.78 -4.95 5.55
C THR A 77 4.38 -4.88 6.16
N VAL A 78 3.42 -5.47 5.46
CA VAL A 78 2.00 -5.53 5.81
C VAL A 78 1.68 -6.91 6.37
N ASN A 79 0.90 -6.93 7.45
CA ASN A 79 0.41 -8.18 8.03
C ASN A 79 -0.78 -8.73 7.23
N ILE A 80 -0.56 -9.84 6.53
CA ILE A 80 -1.57 -10.54 5.71
C ILE A 80 -1.89 -11.89 6.36
N SER A 81 -3.16 -12.29 6.37
CA SER A 81 -3.63 -13.60 6.84
C SER A 81 -4.18 -14.38 5.66
N GLY A 82 -3.38 -15.27 5.09
CA GLY A 82 -3.74 -16.05 3.90
C GLY A 82 -4.00 -15.16 2.68
N THR A 83 -5.26 -14.97 2.31
CA THR A 83 -5.68 -14.13 1.17
C THR A 83 -6.25 -12.77 1.57
N THR A 84 -6.42 -12.51 2.87
CA THR A 84 -7.13 -11.36 3.44
C THR A 84 -6.33 -10.69 4.57
N ILE A 85 -6.93 -9.71 5.26
CA ILE A 85 -6.33 -9.03 6.41
C ILE A 85 -6.76 -9.67 7.75
N PRO A 86 -5.98 -9.54 8.85
CA PRO A 86 -6.32 -10.19 10.13
C PRO A 86 -7.58 -9.66 10.83
N HIS A 87 -7.87 -8.36 10.70
CA HIS A 87 -9.03 -7.70 11.30
C HIS A 87 -9.38 -6.42 10.54
N GLU A 88 -10.53 -5.82 10.87
CA GLU A 88 -10.91 -4.53 10.31
C GLU A 88 -10.02 -3.39 10.79
N SER A 89 -9.71 -2.44 9.91
CA SER A 89 -8.86 -1.30 10.23
C SER A 89 -9.41 -0.03 9.58
N LEU A 90 -9.28 1.09 10.29
CA LEU A 90 -9.66 2.41 9.80
C LEU A 90 -8.41 3.30 9.78
N GLY A 91 -7.94 3.63 8.58
CA GLY A 91 -6.85 4.60 8.40
C GLY A 91 -7.38 6.00 8.16
N LYS A 92 -6.66 7.00 8.65
CA LYS A 92 -7.04 8.41 8.52
C LYS A 92 -5.82 9.29 8.25
N VAL A 93 -5.86 10.00 7.13
CA VAL A 93 -4.86 11.02 6.80
C VAL A 93 -5.57 12.29 6.35
N ALA A 94 -5.32 13.38 7.08
CA ALA A 94 -6.04 14.64 6.93
C ALA A 94 -7.57 14.42 6.96
N GLY A 95 -8.27 14.79 5.87
CA GLY A 95 -9.71 14.55 5.72
C GLY A 95 -10.09 13.21 5.07
N ALA A 96 -9.12 12.40 4.62
CA ALA A 96 -9.39 11.10 4.01
C ALA A 96 -9.48 10.01 5.08
N ARG A 97 -10.47 9.12 4.95
CA ARG A 97 -10.69 7.96 5.82
C ARG A 97 -10.87 6.73 4.95
N VAL A 98 -10.11 5.67 5.20
CA VAL A 98 -10.22 4.40 4.48
C VAL A 98 -10.54 3.31 5.47
N PHE A 99 -11.68 2.65 5.26
CA PHE A 99 -12.07 1.48 6.03
C PHE A 99 -11.71 0.22 5.25
N LEU A 100 -11.01 -0.69 5.91
CA LEU A 100 -10.61 -2.00 5.42
C LEU A 100 -11.33 -3.07 6.23
N LYS A 101 -12.02 -3.99 5.56
CA LYS A 101 -12.73 -5.10 6.18
C LYS A 101 -12.31 -6.42 5.54
N PRO A 102 -11.92 -7.44 6.34
CA PRO A 102 -11.58 -8.74 5.80
C PRO A 102 -12.79 -9.38 5.12
N ALA A 103 -12.53 -10.06 4.00
CA ALA A 103 -13.53 -10.80 3.25
C ALA A 103 -13.22 -12.30 3.20
N SER A 104 -14.22 -13.10 2.83
CA SER A 104 -14.07 -14.54 2.57
C SER A 104 -13.31 -14.78 1.27
N ALA A 105 -12.66 -15.94 1.17
CA ALA A 105 -11.96 -16.35 -0.04
C ALA A 105 -12.88 -16.33 -1.26
N GLY A 106 -12.42 -15.75 -2.37
CA GLY A 106 -13.18 -15.63 -3.62
C GLY A 106 -14.00 -14.33 -3.76
N THR A 107 -13.89 -13.38 -2.82
CA THR A 107 -14.56 -12.08 -2.92
C THR A 107 -13.85 -11.15 -3.91
N GLY A 108 -12.53 -11.26 -4.04
CA GLY A 108 -11.73 -10.33 -4.82
C GLY A 108 -11.50 -8.98 -4.11
N VAL A 109 -10.83 -8.06 -4.81
CA VAL A 109 -10.45 -6.74 -4.28
C VAL A 109 -11.52 -5.69 -4.63
N ILE A 110 -12.42 -5.43 -3.70
CA ILE A 110 -13.47 -4.41 -3.84
C ILE A 110 -12.98 -3.09 -3.23
N ALA A 111 -12.38 -2.25 -4.09
CA ALA A 111 -11.76 -1.00 -3.68
C ALA A 111 -11.80 0.10 -4.75
N ALA A 112 -11.71 1.36 -4.30
CA ALA A 112 -11.53 2.52 -5.17
C ALA A 112 -10.12 2.52 -5.80
N GLY A 113 -9.93 3.15 -6.96
CA GLY A 113 -8.72 2.99 -7.80
C GLY A 113 -7.38 3.08 -7.05
N GLY A 114 -7.16 4.15 -6.27
CA GLY A 114 -5.91 4.30 -5.50
C GLY A 114 -5.73 3.25 -4.41
N VAL A 115 -6.81 2.88 -3.71
CA VAL A 115 -6.81 1.84 -2.65
C VAL A 115 -6.58 0.45 -3.27
N ARG A 116 -7.22 0.18 -4.41
CA ARG A 116 -7.08 -1.08 -5.17
C ARG A 116 -5.64 -1.33 -5.57
N ALA A 117 -4.98 -0.32 -6.14
CA ALA A 117 -3.59 -0.45 -6.57
C ALA A 117 -2.66 -0.78 -5.39
N VAL A 118 -2.89 -0.21 -4.21
CA VAL A 118 -2.13 -0.54 -3.00
C VAL A 118 -2.37 -1.98 -2.55
N LEU A 119 -3.63 -2.41 -2.47
CA LEU A 119 -3.98 -3.73 -1.95
C LEU A 119 -3.55 -4.87 -2.88
N GLU A 120 -3.65 -4.67 -4.19
CA GLU A 120 -3.17 -5.66 -5.16
C GLU A 120 -1.64 -5.81 -5.09
N LEU A 121 -0.91 -4.70 -4.97
CA LEU A 121 0.55 -4.72 -4.80
C LEU A 121 0.98 -5.26 -3.42
N ALA A 122 0.13 -5.13 -2.40
CA ALA A 122 0.33 -5.79 -1.12
C ALA A 122 0.17 -7.31 -1.21
N GLY A 123 -0.55 -7.82 -2.20
CA GLY A 123 -0.85 -9.26 -2.33
C GLY A 123 -2.15 -9.68 -1.65
N VAL A 124 -2.97 -8.70 -1.22
CA VAL A 124 -4.31 -8.99 -0.69
C VAL A 124 -5.23 -9.32 -1.86
N ARG A 125 -5.89 -10.47 -1.80
CA ARG A 125 -6.78 -10.94 -2.87
C ARG A 125 -8.24 -10.71 -2.54
N ASP A 126 -8.62 -10.84 -1.27
CA ASP A 126 -10.01 -10.78 -0.82
C ASP A 126 -10.17 -9.71 0.24
N ILE A 127 -10.84 -8.60 -0.11
CA ILE A 127 -11.04 -7.49 0.83
C ILE A 127 -12.21 -6.59 0.40
N LEU A 128 -12.96 -6.13 1.39
CA LEU A 128 -13.98 -5.10 1.23
C LEU A 128 -13.44 -3.77 1.77
N THR A 129 -13.59 -2.71 1.00
CA THR A 129 -13.11 -1.39 1.43
C THR A 129 -14.11 -0.29 1.16
N LYS A 130 -14.00 0.80 1.92
CA LYS A 130 -14.72 2.03 1.65
C LYS A 130 -13.83 3.24 1.89
N SER A 131 -13.69 4.07 0.86
CA SER A 131 -13.13 5.42 0.98
C SER A 131 -14.23 6.38 1.42
N MET A 132 -13.96 7.16 2.46
CA MET A 132 -14.87 8.12 3.08
C MET A 132 -14.15 9.46 3.33
N GLY A 133 -14.92 10.54 3.40
CA GLY A 133 -14.35 11.88 3.59
C GLY A 133 -13.77 12.46 2.31
N SER A 134 -12.49 12.83 2.33
CA SER A 134 -11.83 13.49 1.20
C SER A 134 -11.60 12.56 0.01
N ALA A 135 -11.88 13.06 -1.19
CA ALA A 135 -11.61 12.39 -2.47
C ALA A 135 -10.19 12.62 -3.02
N ASN A 136 -9.30 13.29 -2.26
CA ASN A 136 -7.93 13.53 -2.70
C ASN A 136 -7.14 12.22 -2.76
N VAL A 137 -6.73 11.83 -3.97
CA VAL A 137 -6.07 10.55 -4.27
C VAL A 137 -4.82 10.32 -3.42
N LEU A 138 -3.97 11.33 -3.24
CA LEU A 138 -2.76 11.20 -2.43
C LEU A 138 -3.11 10.87 -0.97
N ASN A 139 -4.08 11.59 -0.40
CA ASN A 139 -4.50 11.38 0.99
C ASN A 139 -5.19 10.04 1.18
N VAL A 140 -5.98 9.59 0.20
CA VAL A 140 -6.62 8.27 0.22
C VAL A 140 -5.58 7.15 0.19
N VAL A 141 -4.55 7.26 -0.66
CA VAL A 141 -3.44 6.30 -0.67
C VAL A 141 -2.69 6.32 0.67
N MET A 142 -2.33 7.50 1.19
CA MET A 142 -1.65 7.59 2.49
C MET A 142 -2.50 7.03 3.64
N ALA A 143 -3.81 7.29 3.64
CA ALA A 143 -4.74 6.71 4.61
C ALA A 143 -4.89 5.19 4.46
N THR A 144 -4.66 4.64 3.27
CA THR A 144 -4.63 3.19 3.06
C THR A 144 -3.37 2.59 3.68
N PHE A 145 -2.21 3.21 3.51
CA PHE A 145 -0.98 2.80 4.20
C PHE A 145 -1.14 2.89 5.72
N ASP A 146 -1.73 3.96 6.25
CA ASP A 146 -2.04 4.10 7.68
C ASP A 146 -2.96 2.97 8.20
N ALA A 147 -3.98 2.60 7.42
CA ALA A 147 -4.86 1.49 7.76
C ALA A 147 -4.11 0.14 7.80
N LEU A 148 -3.19 -0.08 6.86
CA LEU A 148 -2.39 -1.31 6.77
C LEU A 148 -1.33 -1.37 7.87
N ASP A 149 -0.70 -0.24 8.23
CA ASP A 149 0.25 -0.14 9.34
C ASP A 149 -0.42 -0.43 10.69
N GLY A 150 -1.72 -0.12 10.81
CA GLY A 150 -2.53 -0.45 11.99
C GLY A 150 -2.81 -1.95 12.16
N LEU A 151 -2.58 -2.78 11.14
CA LEU A 151 -2.83 -4.21 11.22
C LEU A 151 -1.79 -4.90 12.10
N ARG A 152 -2.29 -5.71 13.03
CA ARG A 152 -1.47 -6.50 13.95
C ARG A 152 -1.53 -7.97 13.60
N SER A 153 -0.36 -8.60 13.57
CA SER A 153 -0.25 -10.05 13.43
C SER A 153 -0.75 -10.76 14.69
N PRO A 154 -1.59 -11.81 14.57
CA PRO A 154 -2.02 -12.63 15.70
C PRO A 154 -0.85 -13.19 16.52
N ALA A 155 0.23 -13.61 15.85
CA ALA A 155 1.42 -14.16 16.52
C ALA A 155 2.12 -13.13 17.41
N ILE A 156 2.26 -11.89 16.90
CA ILE A 156 2.89 -10.79 17.65
C ILE A 156 2.02 -10.39 18.85
N GLU A 157 0.70 -10.32 18.67
CA GLU A 157 -0.22 -10.02 19.78
C GLU A 157 -0.28 -11.15 20.82
N ALA A 158 -0.14 -12.41 20.42
CA ALA A 158 -0.08 -13.55 21.33
C ALA A 158 1.15 -13.52 22.21
N ALA A 159 2.32 -13.30 21.60
CA ALA A 159 3.58 -13.10 22.33
C ALA A 159 3.49 -11.92 23.31
N ARG A 160 2.89 -10.79 22.87
CA ARG A 160 2.70 -9.61 23.72
C ARG A 160 1.80 -9.86 24.93
N ARG A 161 0.78 -10.72 24.78
CA ARG A 161 -0.21 -11.04 25.82
C ARG A 161 0.15 -12.26 26.66
N GLY A 162 1.23 -12.98 26.32
CA GLY A 162 1.59 -14.24 26.98
C GLY A 162 0.58 -15.36 26.77
N LYS A 163 -0.15 -15.35 25.66
CA LYS A 163 -1.16 -16.37 25.32
C LYS A 163 -0.68 -17.26 24.17
N HIS A 164 -1.26 -18.44 24.04
CA HIS A 164 -1.03 -19.29 22.87
C HIS A 164 -1.57 -18.61 21.60
N ALA A 165 -0.84 -18.75 20.49
CA ALA A 165 -1.20 -18.11 19.22
C ALA A 165 -2.57 -18.54 18.70
N GLU A 166 -2.95 -19.80 18.94
CA GLU A 166 -4.23 -20.40 18.53
C GLU A 166 -5.44 -19.66 19.11
N GLU A 167 -5.35 -19.15 20.35
CA GLU A 167 -6.45 -18.43 21.01
C GLU A 167 -6.76 -17.07 20.35
N LEU A 168 -5.74 -16.45 19.75
CA LEU A 168 -5.80 -15.09 19.21
C LEU A 168 -5.95 -15.05 17.69
N LEU A 169 -6.07 -16.22 17.05
CA LEU A 169 -6.43 -16.29 15.64
C LEU A 169 -7.82 -15.67 15.39
N PRO A 170 -8.03 -15.04 14.23
CA PRO A 170 -9.34 -14.55 13.84
C PRO A 170 -10.40 -15.65 13.87
N PHE A 171 -11.65 -15.31 14.20
CA PHE A 171 -12.72 -16.29 14.45
C PHE A 171 -13.04 -17.18 13.23
N TRP A 172 -12.76 -16.71 12.02
CA TRP A 172 -12.94 -17.47 10.78
C TRP A 172 -11.81 -18.47 10.51
N GLU A 173 -10.60 -18.25 11.04
CA GLU A 173 -9.50 -19.22 10.98
C GLU A 173 -9.63 -20.29 12.07
N ARG A 174 -10.02 -19.90 13.29
CA ARG A 174 -10.26 -20.85 14.40
C ARG A 174 -11.30 -21.91 14.04
N ARG A 175 -12.37 -21.54 13.33
CA ARG A 175 -13.39 -22.50 12.88
C ARG A 175 -12.88 -23.58 11.94
N LYS A 176 -11.82 -23.32 11.15
CA LYS A 176 -11.24 -24.34 10.26
C LYS A 176 -10.40 -25.39 11.00
N GLN A 177 -9.92 -25.08 12.20
CA GLN A 177 -9.11 -26.01 13.00
C GLN A 177 -9.98 -27.00 13.81
N HIS A 178 -11.25 -26.67 14.03
CA HIS A 178 -12.21 -27.49 14.79
C HIS A 178 -13.27 -28.16 13.89
N ALA A 179 -13.13 -28.05 12.57
CA ALA A 179 -13.98 -28.71 11.58
C ALA A 179 -13.18 -29.83 10.90
#